data_AF-A0A6L8GIS8-F1
#
_entry.id   AF-A0A6L8GIS8-F1
#
_cell.length_a   1.000
_cell.length_b   1.000
_cell.length_c   1.000
_cell.angle_alpha   90.00
_cell.angle_beta   90.00
_cell.angle_gamma   90.00
#
_symmetry.space_group_name_H-M   'P 1'
#
loop_
_entity.id
_entity.type
_entity.pdbx_description
1 polymer ?
#
loop_
_entity_poly.entity_id
_entity_poly.type
_entity_poly.pdbx_seq_one_letter_code
_entity_poly.pdbx_strand_id
1 'polypeptide(L)'
;MPVHVRTLASVLVILGAAAAAGAQGRDILPPVQTPTDIKPGSITCDECPYPAPSKYLGISVYSQDVRISYMDIAPTGTANGHVVLLMHGNNFGGF
;
A
#
# COMPACT_ATOMS: atom_id res chain seq x y z
N MET A 1 3.51 -21.69 -53.04
CA MET A 1 3.90 -20.63 -52.07
C MET A 1 2.77 -20.09 -51.20
N PRO A 2 1.54 -19.76 -51.68
CA PRO A 2 0.52 -19.12 -50.83
C PRO A 2 -0.15 -20.07 -49.81
N VAL A 3 -0.20 -21.39 -50.10
CA VAL A 3 -0.80 -22.38 -49.20
C VAL A 3 0.00 -22.55 -47.90
N HIS A 4 1.33 -22.69 -47.98
CA HIS A 4 2.18 -22.85 -46.80
C HIS A 4 2.21 -21.59 -45.91
N VAL A 5 2.10 -20.40 -46.50
CA VAL A 5 2.02 -19.13 -45.76
C VAL A 5 0.70 -19.04 -44.98
N ARG A 6 -0.42 -19.49 -45.56
CA ARG A 6 -1.72 -19.53 -44.86
C ARG A 6 -1.72 -20.57 -43.74
N THR A 7 -1.17 -21.76 -43.98
CA THR A 7 -1.05 -22.79 -42.93
C THR A 7 -0.17 -22.34 -41.78
N LEU A 8 0.98 -21.73 -42.05
CA LEU A 8 1.88 -21.20 -41.01
C LEU A 8 1.21 -20.08 -40.20
N ALA A 9 0.49 -19.16 -40.86
CA ALA A 9 -0.26 -18.11 -40.18
C ALA A 9 -1.37 -18.67 -39.28
N SER A 10 -2.12 -19.67 -39.74
CA SER A 10 -3.15 -20.35 -38.93
C SER A 10 -2.55 -21.05 -37.71
N VAL A 11 -1.42 -21.74 -37.86
CA VAL A 11 -0.72 -22.39 -36.74
C VAL A 11 -0.22 -21.36 -35.72
N LEU A 12 0.33 -20.23 -36.18
CA LEU A 12 0.77 -19.16 -35.28
C LEU A 12 -0.39 -18.57 -34.48
N VAL A 13 -1.54 -18.36 -35.12
CA VAL A 13 -2.76 -17.85 -34.44
C VAL A 13 -3.26 -18.84 -33.39
N ILE A 14 -3.28 -20.14 -33.69
CA ILE A 14 -3.70 -21.18 -32.75
C ILE A 14 -2.73 -21.28 -31.56
N LEU A 15 -1.41 -21.25 -31.80
CA LEU A 15 -0.41 -21.26 -30.73
C LEU A 15 -0.51 -20.01 -29.83
N GLY A 16 -0.72 -18.83 -30.43
CA GLY A 16 -0.90 -17.59 -29.68
C GLY A 16 -2.13 -17.60 -28.78
N ALA A 17 -3.25 -18.13 -29.28
CA ALA A 17 -4.49 -18.27 -28.51
C ALA A 17 -4.35 -19.25 -27.34
N ALA A 18 -3.68 -20.39 -27.55
CA ALA A 18 -3.44 -21.38 -26.49
C ALA A 18 -2.51 -20.86 -25.38
N ALA A 19 -1.47 -20.09 -25.73
CA ALA A 19 -0.58 -19.47 -24.77
C ALA A 19 -1.29 -18.40 -23.91
N ALA A 20 -2.16 -17.59 -24.53
CA ALA A 20 -2.96 -16.60 -23.81
C ALA A 20 -3.96 -17.27 -22.84
N ALA A 21 -4.61 -18.36 -23.26
CA ALA A 21 -5.53 -19.11 -22.41
C ALA A 21 -4.83 -19.78 -21.20
N GLY A 22 -3.62 -20.31 -21.38
CA GLY A 22 -2.83 -20.91 -20.28
C GLY A 22 -2.21 -19.90 -19.31
N ALA A 23 -2.20 -18.61 -19.67
CA ALA A 23 -1.72 -17.52 -18.81
C ALA A 23 -2.84 -16.92 -17.93
N GLN A 24 -4.10 -17.11 -18.29
CA GLN A 24 -5.24 -16.63 -17.51
C GLN A 24 -5.59 -17.63 -16.40
N GLY A 25 -5.56 -17.19 -15.15
CA GLY A 25 -6.05 -17.98 -14.00
C GLY A 25 -5.05 -18.93 -13.36
N ARG A 26 -3.73 -18.72 -13.53
CA ARG A 26 -2.77 -19.36 -12.63
C ARG A 26 -2.81 -18.64 -11.29
N ASP A 27 -3.37 -19.30 -10.28
CA ASP A 27 -3.19 -18.90 -8.88
C ASP A 27 -1.72 -19.14 -8.52
N ILE A 28 -0.86 -18.15 -8.81
CA ILE A 28 0.58 -18.20 -8.52
C ILE A 28 0.83 -18.09 -7.00
N LEU A 29 -0.18 -17.65 -6.25
CA LEU A 29 -0.14 -17.52 -4.80
C LEU A 29 -1.13 -18.50 -4.18
N PRO A 30 -0.80 -19.10 -3.02
CA PRO A 30 -1.77 -19.84 -2.23
C PRO A 30 -3.03 -18.99 -1.98
N PRO A 31 -4.23 -19.60 -1.97
CA PRO A 31 -5.44 -18.87 -1.63
C PRO A 31 -5.33 -18.33 -0.19
N VAL A 32 -5.24 -17.01 -0.06
CA VAL A 32 -5.31 -16.32 1.22
C VAL A 32 -6.78 -16.11 1.55
N GLN A 33 -7.23 -16.61 2.70
CA GLN A 33 -8.60 -16.37 3.16
C GLN A 33 -8.81 -14.87 3.39
N THR A 34 -9.87 -14.33 2.81
CA THR A 34 -10.30 -12.95 3.09
C THR A 34 -10.58 -12.83 4.59
N PRO A 35 -9.98 -11.85 5.30
CA PRO A 35 -10.28 -11.64 6.70
C PRO A 35 -11.77 -11.30 6.87
N THR A 36 -12.45 -12.03 7.77
CA THR A 36 -13.90 -11.87 8.00
C THR A 36 -14.21 -10.79 9.04
N ASP A 37 -13.19 -10.17 9.62
CA ASP A 37 -13.26 -9.27 10.77
C ASP A 37 -12.87 -7.82 10.44
N ILE A 38 -12.69 -7.49 9.15
CA ILE A 38 -12.43 -6.12 8.70
C ILE A 38 -13.59 -5.21 9.11
N LYS A 39 -13.27 -4.13 9.84
CA LYS A 39 -14.21 -3.08 10.24
C LYS A 39 -13.95 -1.81 9.42
N PRO A 40 -14.95 -0.93 9.24
CA PRO A 40 -14.72 0.39 8.69
C PRO A 40 -13.65 1.13 9.50
N GLY A 41 -12.64 1.64 8.81
CA GLY A 41 -11.56 2.43 9.43
C GLY A 41 -11.86 3.93 9.40
N SER A 42 -11.32 4.65 10.37
CA SER A 42 -11.34 6.12 10.38
C SER A 42 -10.39 6.65 9.30
N ILE A 43 -10.73 7.78 8.68
CA ILE A 43 -9.80 8.49 7.78
C ILE A 43 -8.54 8.95 8.50
N THR A 44 -8.58 9.07 9.84
CA THR A 44 -7.40 9.39 10.66
C THR A 44 -6.74 8.16 11.29
N CYS A 45 -7.19 6.94 10.97
CA CYS A 45 -6.63 5.69 11.52
C CYS A 45 -6.66 5.69 13.06
N ASP A 46 -7.74 6.19 13.68
CA ASP A 46 -7.82 6.34 15.14
C ASP A 46 -7.72 4.99 15.87
N GLU A 47 -8.10 3.91 15.19
CA GLU A 47 -8.03 2.52 15.62
C GLU A 47 -6.63 1.90 15.50
N CYS A 48 -5.71 2.55 14.79
CA CYS A 48 -4.41 2.00 14.48
C CYS A 48 -3.49 2.09 15.72
N PRO A 49 -2.93 0.97 16.20
CA PRO A 49 -2.12 0.97 17.40
C PRO A 49 -0.78 1.68 17.14
N TYR A 50 -0.49 2.71 17.95
CA TYR A 50 0.80 3.39 17.98
C TYR A 50 1.53 3.11 19.31
N PRO A 51 2.87 3.15 19.32
CA PRO A 51 3.65 2.82 20.51
C PRO A 51 3.59 3.88 21.62
N ALA A 52 3.04 5.06 21.34
CA ALA A 52 2.85 6.12 22.32
C ALA A 52 1.60 6.97 21.99
N PRO A 53 1.09 7.76 22.95
CA PRO A 53 -0.08 8.59 22.73
C PRO A 53 0.14 9.65 21.63
N SER A 54 -0.80 9.72 20.69
CA SER A 54 -0.85 10.79 19.69
C SER A 54 -1.19 12.14 20.33
N LYS A 55 -0.43 13.16 19.97
CA LYS A 55 -0.72 14.59 20.19
C LYS A 55 -1.08 15.23 18.85
N TYR A 56 -1.78 16.37 18.89
CA TYR A 56 -2.25 17.04 17.68
C TYR A 56 -1.80 18.50 17.64
N LEU A 57 -1.17 18.87 16.53
CA LEU A 57 -0.83 20.25 16.20
C LEU A 57 -1.85 20.77 15.18
N GLY A 58 -2.71 21.69 15.59
CA GLY A 58 -3.62 22.38 14.69
C GLY A 58 -2.88 23.39 13.82
N ILE A 59 -3.15 23.38 12.51
CA ILE A 59 -2.57 24.32 11.54
C ILE A 59 -3.65 24.75 10.54
N SER A 60 -3.42 25.88 9.87
CA SER A 60 -4.25 26.31 8.74
C SER A 60 -3.39 26.34 7.48
N VAL A 61 -3.80 25.60 6.45
CA VAL A 61 -3.08 25.49 5.17
C VAL A 61 -4.09 25.53 4.03
N TYR A 62 -3.86 26.38 3.03
CA TYR A 62 -4.78 26.58 1.90
C TYR A 62 -6.23 26.88 2.32
N SER A 63 -6.40 27.72 3.35
CA SER A 63 -7.71 28.06 3.93
C SER A 63 -8.48 26.87 4.50
N GLN A 64 -7.79 25.78 4.84
CA GLN A 64 -8.36 24.62 5.52
C GLN A 64 -7.73 24.47 6.89
N ASP A 65 -8.57 24.25 7.90
CA ASP A 65 -8.14 23.88 9.23
C ASP A 65 -7.86 22.38 9.24
N VAL A 66 -6.59 22.03 9.48
CA VAL A 66 -6.12 20.64 9.53
C VAL A 66 -5.29 20.42 10.79
N ARG A 67 -4.97 19.15 11.07
CA ARG A 67 -4.15 18.78 12.23
C ARG A 67 -3.08 17.77 11.84
N ILE A 68 -1.90 17.92 12.43
CA ILE A 68 -0.81 16.94 12.32
C ILE A 68 -0.82 16.09 13.60
N SER A 69 -0.92 14.77 13.44
CA SER A 69 -0.69 13.82 14.53
C SER A 69 0.82 13.62 14.73
N TYR A 70 1.29 13.66 15.97
CA TYR A 70 2.69 13.42 16.32
C TYR A 70 2.81 12.74 17.68
N MET A 71 3.94 12.07 17.92
CA MET A 71 4.31 11.56 19.24
C MET A 71 5.49 12.38 19.76
N ASP A 72 5.43 12.74 21.04
CA ASP A 72 6.48 13.50 21.71
C ASP A 72 6.91 12.72 22.95
N ILE A 73 8.13 12.18 22.88
CA ILE A 73 8.67 11.19 23.81
C ILE A 73 9.81 11.83 24.59
N ALA A 74 9.61 11.98 25.90
CA ALA A 74 10.65 12.46 26.79
C ALA A 74 11.79 11.43 26.92
N PRO A 75 13.04 11.87 27.13
CA PRO A 75 14.14 10.96 27.43
C PRO A 75 13.86 10.21 28.74
N THR A 76 14.28 8.94 28.81
CA THR A 76 14.13 8.13 30.03
C THR A 76 15.20 8.43 31.09
N GLY A 77 16.26 9.15 30.73
CA GLY A 77 17.36 9.56 31.62
C GLY A 77 17.67 11.05 31.51
N THR A 78 18.86 11.46 31.94
CA THR A 78 19.31 12.85 31.85
C THR A 78 19.28 13.32 30.40
N ALA A 79 18.55 14.41 30.14
CA ALA A 79 18.47 15.01 28.82
C ALA A 79 19.86 15.43 28.33
N ASN A 80 20.22 15.06 27.11
CA ASN A 80 21.51 15.38 26.50
C ASN A 80 21.52 16.72 25.74
N GLY A 81 20.43 17.50 25.81
CA GLY A 81 20.31 18.80 25.15
C GLY A 81 19.97 18.75 23.65
N HIS A 82 19.70 17.58 23.09
CA HIS A 82 19.35 17.41 21.67
C HIS A 82 17.93 16.91 21.48
N VAL A 83 17.37 17.21 20.30
CA VAL A 83 16.06 16.72 19.84
C VAL A 83 16.25 15.96 18.53
N VAL A 84 15.58 14.82 18.40
CA VAL A 84 15.52 14.05 17.14
C VAL A 84 14.11 14.15 16.59
N LEU A 85 13.98 14.61 15.35
CA LEU A 85 12.73 14.59 14.61
C LEU A 85 12.73 13.40 13.65
N LEU A 86 11.79 12.47 13.84
CA LEU A 86 11.60 11.33 12.95
C LEU A 86 10.46 11.64 11.99
N MET A 87 10.77 11.64 10.70
CA MET A 87 9.80 11.82 9.62
C MET A 87 9.60 10.49 8.91
N HIS A 88 8.36 10.12 8.64
CA HIS A 88 8.08 8.87 7.96
C HIS A 88 8.30 8.93 6.45
N GLY A 89 8.45 7.77 5.83
CA GLY A 89 8.41 7.62 4.37
C GLY A 89 6.97 7.53 3.83
N ASN A 90 6.84 7.53 2.50
CA ASN A 90 5.54 7.58 1.80
C ASN A 90 4.50 6.57 2.29
N ASN A 91 4.92 5.35 2.64
CA ASN A 91 4.02 4.25 2.98
C ASN A 91 3.96 3.94 4.48
N PHE A 92 4.59 4.78 5.32
CA PHE A 92 4.81 4.48 6.74
C PHE A 92 4.29 5.57 7.67
N GLY A 93 3.08 6.06 7.40
CA GLY A 93 2.43 7.07 8.25
C GLY A 93 1.52 8.06 7.52
N GLY A 94 1.17 7.79 6.26
CA GLY A 94 0.25 8.62 5.48
C GLY A 94 -0.82 7.75 4.82
N PHE A 95 -1.75 7.27 5.64
CA PHE A 95 -3.03 6.68 5.20
C PHE A 95 -3.89 7.72 4.49
#